data_AF-A0A7S0L6N8-F1
#
_entry.id   AF-A0A7S0L6N8-F1
#
_cell.length_a   1.000
_cell.length_b   1.000
_cell.length_c   1.000
_cell.angle_alpha   90.00
_cell.angle_beta   90.00
_cell.angle_gamma   90.00
#
_symmetry.space_group_name_H-M   'P 1'
#
loop_
_entity.id
_entity.type
_entity.pdbx_description
1 polymer ?
#
loop_
_entity_poly.entity_id
_entity_poly.type
_entity_poly.pdbx_seq_one_letter_code
_entity_poly.pdbx_strand_id
1 'polypeptide(L)'
;GFTFGRDVAEAFLEQEGLKLMIRSHECVPDGVAWPFHTNSVMTLFSASNYAGKTLNKGAIAVLSAGSAASPHITSYTATEVSSDEVDVHNLNYLRQLILEHKPRLREAFRAADEGGTGCVSIERWAAVMQGTL
;
A
#
# COMPACT_ATOMS: atom_id res chain seq x y z
N GLY A 1 5.18 -14.06 -16.73
CA GLY A 1 6.28 -13.31 -16.10
C GLY A 1 6.89 -14.16 -15.01
N PHE A 2 8.07 -13.77 -14.52
CA PHE A 2 8.70 -14.36 -13.34
C PHE A 2 8.82 -13.29 -12.26
N THR A 3 8.77 -13.71 -11.00
CA THR A 3 9.15 -12.86 -9.87
C THR A 3 10.63 -13.02 -9.61
N PHE A 4 11.27 -11.98 -9.10
CA PHE A 4 12.69 -11.99 -8.74
C PHE A 4 12.87 -11.38 -7.36
N GLY A 5 13.88 -11.88 -6.65
CA GLY A 5 14.28 -11.37 -5.34
C GLY A 5 15.25 -10.21 -5.44
N ARG A 6 15.58 -9.66 -4.26
CA ARG A 6 16.60 -8.61 -4.11
C ARG A 6 17.94 -9.05 -4.70
N ASP A 7 18.35 -10.28 -4.42
CA ASP A 7 19.60 -10.90 -4.87
C ASP A 7 19.76 -10.85 -6.39
N VAL A 8 18.72 -11.24 -7.13
CA VAL A 8 18.71 -11.21 -8.60
C VAL A 8 18.78 -9.78 -9.12
N ALA A 9 18.05 -8.85 -8.49
CA ALA A 9 18.04 -7.44 -8.89
C ALA A 9 19.41 -6.77 -8.67
N GLU A 10 20.03 -7.00 -7.52
CA GLU A 10 21.35 -6.45 -7.18
C GLU A 10 22.43 -7.01 -8.09
N ALA A 11 22.45 -8.33 -8.31
CA ALA A 11 23.41 -8.97 -9.22
C ALA A 11 23.28 -8.42 -10.65
N PHE A 12 22.06 -8.19 -11.13
CA PHE A 12 21.83 -7.58 -12.44
C PHE A 12 22.34 -6.14 -12.51
N LEU A 13 22.03 -5.31 -11.50
CA LEU A 13 22.50 -3.93 -11.46
C LEU A 13 24.03 -3.85 -11.43
N GLU A 14 24.68 -4.70 -10.64
CA GLU A 14 26.15 -4.79 -10.57
C GLU A 14 26.76 -5.23 -11.90
N GLN A 15 26.25 -6.31 -12.50
CA GLN A 15 26.73 -6.84 -13.77
C GLN A 15 26.68 -5.80 -14.89
N GLU A 16 25.61 -5.01 -14.94
CA GLU A 16 25.38 -4.01 -15.99
C GLU A 16 25.96 -2.62 -15.64
N GLY A 17 26.59 -2.47 -14.47
CA GLY A 17 27.13 -1.19 -14.00
C GLY A 17 26.05 -0.11 -13.76
N LEU A 18 24.82 -0.54 -13.46
CA LEU A 18 23.67 0.32 -13.19
C LEU A 18 23.52 0.58 -11.69
N LYS A 19 22.99 1.76 -11.35
CA LYS A 19 22.74 2.14 -9.95
C LYS A 19 21.27 1.99 -9.54
N LEU A 20 20.36 2.06 -10.50
CA LEU A 20 18.93 2.17 -10.24
C LEU A 20 18.14 1.55 -11.40
N MET A 21 17.17 0.70 -11.06
CA MET A 21 16.13 0.23 -11.96
C MET A 21 14.82 0.93 -11.62
N ILE A 22 14.19 1.58 -12.60
CA ILE A 22 12.84 2.15 -12.45
C ILE A 22 11.88 1.31 -13.26
N ARG A 23 10.80 0.84 -12.61
CA ARG A 23 9.78 -0.01 -13.22
C ARG A 23 8.39 0.43 -12.76
N SER A 24 7.35 0.13 -13.55
CA SER A 24 5.96 0.49 -13.23
C SER A 24 5.14 -0.75 -12.86
N HIS A 25 4.24 -1.22 -13.72
CA HIS A 25 3.46 -2.48 -13.62
C HIS A 25 2.56 -2.70 -12.39
N GLU A 26 3.02 -2.45 -11.17
CA GLU A 26 2.23 -2.64 -9.94
C GLU A 26 1.67 -1.31 -9.43
N CYS A 27 0.40 -1.32 -9.04
CA CYS A 27 -0.24 -0.21 -8.35
C CYS A 27 0.27 -0.16 -6.90
N VAL A 28 0.80 0.99 -6.48
CA VAL A 28 1.34 1.20 -5.12
C VAL A 28 0.71 2.43 -4.49
N PRO A 29 0.45 2.44 -3.16
CA PRO A 29 -0.37 3.47 -2.50
C PRO A 29 0.08 4.92 -2.75
N ASP A 30 1.39 5.20 -2.69
CA ASP A 30 1.93 6.56 -2.86
C ASP A 30 2.37 6.88 -4.29
N GLY A 31 2.06 6.00 -5.25
CA GLY A 31 2.56 6.08 -6.62
C GLY A 31 4.04 5.72 -6.75
N VAL A 32 4.74 5.50 -5.63
CA VAL A 32 6.14 5.08 -5.57
C VAL A 32 6.36 4.03 -4.47
N ALA A 33 7.24 3.06 -4.71
CA ALA A 33 7.66 2.10 -3.69
C ALA A 33 9.07 1.53 -3.95
N TRP A 34 9.75 1.12 -2.89
CA TRP A 34 11.08 0.50 -2.92
C TRP A 34 10.99 -0.94 -2.38
N PRO A 35 10.65 -1.94 -3.21
CA PRO A 35 10.35 -3.30 -2.75
C PRO A 35 11.51 -4.02 -2.06
N PHE A 36 12.75 -3.67 -2.37
CA PHE A 36 13.92 -4.30 -1.78
C PHE A 36 14.64 -3.37 -0.82
N HIS A 37 15.05 -2.18 -1.25
CA HIS A 37 15.64 -1.14 -0.41
C HIS A 37 15.70 0.18 -1.20
N THR A 38 15.89 1.31 -0.50
CA THR A 38 16.01 2.62 -1.12
C THR A 38 17.22 2.69 -2.04
N ASN A 39 17.04 3.14 -3.28
CA ASN A 39 18.07 3.34 -4.33
C ASN A 39 18.53 2.10 -5.13
N SER A 40 17.74 1.02 -5.21
CA SER A 40 18.04 -0.14 -6.09
C SER A 40 16.96 -0.35 -7.15
N VAL A 41 15.76 -0.77 -6.73
CA VAL A 41 14.61 -0.98 -7.60
C VAL A 41 13.51 -0.05 -7.13
N MET A 42 13.11 0.88 -8.00
CA MET A 42 12.00 1.80 -7.78
C MET A 42 10.79 1.36 -8.56
N THR A 43 9.68 1.29 -7.86
CA THR A 43 8.34 1.22 -8.45
C THR A 43 7.83 2.62 -8.69
N LEU A 44 7.37 2.92 -9.90
CA LEU A 44 6.73 4.18 -10.23
C LEU A 44 5.39 3.92 -10.93
N PHE A 45 4.31 4.43 -10.37
CA PHE A 45 2.97 4.23 -10.87
C PHE A 45 2.25 5.58 -11.06
N SER A 46 1.83 5.87 -12.30
CA SER A 46 1.35 7.21 -12.69
C SER A 46 -0.17 7.28 -12.91
N ALA A 47 -0.93 6.26 -12.52
CA ALA A 47 -2.39 6.31 -12.57
C ALA A 47 -2.94 6.51 -11.15
N SER A 48 -3.22 7.74 -10.76
CA SER A 48 -3.95 8.02 -9.52
C SER A 48 -5.39 7.50 -9.63
N ASN A 49 -5.96 7.07 -8.50
CA ASN A 49 -7.30 6.50 -8.45
C ASN A 49 -7.49 5.37 -9.45
N TYR A 50 -6.55 4.43 -9.49
CA TYR A 50 -6.48 3.46 -10.58
C TYR A 50 -7.78 2.67 -10.73
N ALA A 51 -8.34 2.75 -11.94
CA ALA A 51 -9.63 2.17 -12.30
C ALA A 51 -10.82 2.59 -11.40
N GLY A 52 -10.73 3.69 -10.65
CA GLY A 52 -11.74 4.11 -9.68
C GLY A 52 -11.89 3.15 -8.49
N LYS A 53 -10.91 2.25 -8.30
CA LYS A 53 -10.97 1.13 -7.35
C LYS A 53 -9.92 1.22 -6.25
N THR A 54 -9.00 2.16 -6.31
CA THR A 54 -7.89 2.25 -5.36
C THR A 54 -7.66 3.71 -5.02
N LEU A 55 -7.52 4.06 -3.74
CA LEU A 55 -7.18 5.43 -3.32
C LEU A 55 -5.68 5.74 -3.47
N ASN A 56 -5.01 5.13 -4.44
CA ASN A 56 -3.59 5.34 -4.66
C ASN A 56 -3.31 6.71 -5.30
N LYS A 57 -2.18 7.30 -4.92
CA LYS A 57 -1.58 8.42 -5.64
C LYS A 57 -0.95 7.93 -6.94
N GLY A 58 -0.84 8.84 -7.90
CA GLY A 58 0.10 8.73 -9.01
C GLY A 58 1.42 9.37 -8.64
N ALA A 59 2.51 9.03 -9.33
CA ALA A 59 3.78 9.73 -9.22
C ALA A 59 4.49 9.85 -10.56
N ILE A 60 5.33 10.88 -10.67
CA ILE A 60 6.27 11.12 -11.77
C ILE A 60 7.68 11.18 -11.17
N ALA A 61 8.65 10.61 -11.87
CA ALA A 61 10.07 10.72 -11.55
C ALA A 61 10.78 11.54 -12.64
N VAL A 62 11.44 12.62 -12.23
CA VAL A 62 12.26 13.45 -13.12
C VAL A 62 13.72 13.13 -12.87
N LEU A 63 14.41 12.66 -13.91
CA LEU A 63 15.85 12.39 -13.89
C LEU A 63 16.59 13.57 -14.50
N SER A 64 17.50 14.18 -13.73
CA SER A 64 18.39 15.22 -14.24
C SER A 64 19.77 14.66 -14.55
N ALA A 65 20.44 15.23 -15.55
CA ALA A 65 21.81 14.87 -15.88
C ALA A 65 22.72 15.08 -14.64
N GLY A 66 23.55 14.09 -14.32
CA GLY A 66 24.41 14.11 -13.14
C GLY A 66 23.77 13.65 -11.83
N SER A 67 22.44 13.54 -11.76
CA SER A 67 21.70 13.06 -10.58
C SER A 67 20.71 11.92 -10.89
N ALA A 68 20.90 11.21 -12.01
CA ALA A 68 20.00 10.13 -12.43
C ALA A 68 19.85 8.99 -11.40
N ALA A 69 20.82 8.82 -10.49
CA ALA A 69 20.73 7.86 -9.39
C ALA A 69 19.81 8.32 -8.23
N SER A 70 19.36 9.57 -8.24
CA SER A 70 18.48 10.18 -7.24
C SER A 70 17.37 10.97 -7.94
N PRO A 71 16.38 10.29 -8.55
CA PRO A 71 15.29 10.96 -9.26
C PRO A 71 14.51 11.89 -8.33
N HIS A 72 14.08 13.03 -8.86
CA HIS A 72 13.12 13.89 -8.17
C HIS A 72 11.72 13.33 -8.36
N ILE A 73 11.06 12.95 -7.27
CA ILE A 73 9.78 12.25 -7.31
C ILE A 73 8.68 13.19 -6.83
N THR A 74 7.65 13.34 -7.66
CA THR A 74 6.47 14.14 -7.35
C THR A 74 5.24 13.23 -7.40
N SER A 75 4.64 12.99 -6.24
CA SER A 75 3.36 12.30 -6.13
C SER A 75 2.20 13.29 -6.29
N TYR A 76 1.11 12.84 -6.89
CA TYR A 76 -0.11 13.60 -7.12
C TYR A 76 -1.34 12.72 -6.95
N THR A 77 -2.46 13.38 -6.62
CA THR A 77 -3.79 12.76 -6.64
C THR A 77 -4.56 13.38 -7.80
N ALA A 78 -5.29 12.57 -8.56
CA ALA A 78 -6.21 13.10 -9.56
C ALA A 78 -7.20 14.06 -8.88
N THR A 79 -7.37 15.25 -9.46
CA THR A 79 -8.34 16.24 -8.98
C THR A 79 -9.74 15.68 -9.13
N GLU A 80 -10.44 15.59 -8.00
CA GLU A 80 -11.82 15.16 -7.82
C GLU A 80 -12.03 13.63 -7.79
N VAL A 81 -11.65 13.03 -6.66
CA VAL A 81 -12.45 11.95 -6.09
C VAL A 81 -13.43 12.64 -5.15
N SER A 82 -14.74 12.47 -5.35
CA SER A 82 -15.72 13.08 -4.43
C SER A 82 -15.51 12.51 -3.02
N SER A 83 -15.84 13.29 -1.97
CA SER A 83 -15.83 12.76 -0.59
C SER A 83 -16.63 11.47 -0.47
N ASP A 84 -17.74 11.40 -1.21
CA ASP A 84 -18.66 10.28 -1.20
C ASP A 84 -18.02 9.03 -1.82
N GLU A 85 -17.24 9.17 -2.90
CA GLU A 85 -16.49 8.08 -3.50
C GLU A 85 -15.37 7.57 -2.58
N VAL A 86 -14.69 8.47 -1.86
CA VAL A 86 -13.68 8.11 -0.85
C VAL A 86 -14.32 7.34 0.29
N ASP A 87 -15.45 7.80 0.81
CA ASP A 87 -16.16 7.15 1.92
C ASP A 87 -16.68 5.77 1.53
N VAL A 88 -17.31 5.65 0.35
CA VAL A 88 -17.76 4.35 -0.18
C VAL A 88 -16.58 3.40 -0.35
N HIS A 89 -15.44 3.87 -0.84
CA HIS A 89 -14.26 3.04 -0.98
C HIS A 89 -13.70 2.59 0.37
N ASN A 90 -13.53 3.51 1.32
CA ASN A 90 -13.05 3.22 2.67
C ASN A 90 -13.93 2.20 3.39
N LEU A 91 -15.25 2.33 3.26
CA LEU A 91 -16.21 1.39 3.83
C LEU A 91 -16.11 0.00 3.19
N ASN A 92 -15.96 -0.07 1.87
CA ASN A 92 -15.80 -1.34 1.16
C ASN A 92 -14.49 -2.04 1.52
N TYR A 93 -13.38 -1.29 1.60
CA TYR A 93 -12.09 -1.81 2.03
C TYR A 93 -12.13 -2.31 3.48
N LEU A 94 -12.66 -1.50 4.40
CA LEU A 94 -12.83 -1.90 5.81
C LEU A 94 -13.69 -3.16 5.93
N ARG A 95 -14.77 -3.26 5.13
CA ARG A 95 -15.61 -4.45 5.08
C ARG A 95 -14.82 -5.68 4.63
N GLN A 96 -14.00 -5.58 3.58
CA GLN A 96 -13.17 -6.68 3.13
C GLN A 96 -12.15 -7.09 4.20
N LEU A 97 -11.46 -6.12 4.79
CA LEU A 97 -10.47 -6.36 5.84
C LEU A 97 -11.10 -7.08 7.06
N ILE A 98 -12.30 -6.65 7.49
CA ILE A 98 -13.06 -7.31 8.55
C ILE A 98 -13.46 -8.74 8.14
N LEU A 99 -13.84 -8.97 6.88
CA LEU A 99 -14.23 -10.30 6.41
C LEU A 99 -13.04 -11.25 6.34
N GLU A 100 -11.87 -10.78 5.89
CA GLU A 100 -10.62 -11.53 5.88
C GLU A 100 -10.20 -11.95 7.29
N HIS A 101 -10.32 -11.04 8.26
CA HIS A 101 -9.94 -11.27 9.65
C HIS A 101 -11.08 -11.83 10.51
N LYS A 102 -12.24 -12.15 9.92
CA LYS A 102 -13.48 -12.50 10.62
C LYS A 102 -13.32 -13.62 11.67
N PRO A 103 -12.60 -14.73 11.43
CA PRO A 103 -12.43 -15.78 12.43
C PRO A 103 -11.71 -15.26 13.69
N ARG A 104 -10.60 -14.54 13.50
CA ARG A 104 -9.79 -13.96 14.58
C ARG A 104 -10.55 -12.89 15.34
N LEU A 105 -11.28 -12.03 14.62
CA LEU A 105 -12.13 -11.02 15.24
C LEU A 105 -13.22 -11.64 16.11
N ARG A 106 -13.89 -12.72 15.64
CA ARG A 106 -14.91 -13.41 16.45
C ARG A 106 -14.33 -14.00 17.73
N GLU A 107 -13.14 -14.56 17.68
CA GLU A 107 -12.46 -15.10 18.86
C GLU A 107 -12.06 -13.97 19.82
N ALA A 108 -11.44 -12.91 19.31
CA ALA A 108 -11.02 -11.77 20.12
C ALA A 108 -12.20 -11.04 20.78
N PHE A 109 -13.32 -10.88 20.07
CA PHE A 109 -14.54 -10.30 20.64
C PHE A 109 -15.20 -11.20 21.69
N ARG A 110 -15.18 -12.54 21.52
CA ARG A 110 -15.65 -13.47 22.55
C ARG A 110 -14.79 -13.40 23.81
N ALA A 111 -13.47 -13.29 23.66
CA ALA A 111 -12.56 -13.13 24.78
C ALA A 111 -12.73 -11.77 25.48
N ALA A 112 -13.17 -10.73 24.75
CA ALA A 112 -13.42 -9.41 25.30
C ALA A 112 -14.80 -9.27 25.99
N ASP A 113 -15.77 -10.14 25.68
CA ASP A 113 -17.10 -10.20 26.30
C ASP A 113 -17.14 -11.29 27.38
N GLU A 114 -16.45 -11.04 28.50
CA GLU A 114 -16.33 -11.99 29.63
C GLU A 114 -17.69 -12.41 30.22
N GLY A 115 -18.70 -11.54 30.09
CA GLY A 115 -20.07 -11.78 30.57
C GLY A 115 -20.98 -12.49 29.58
N GLY A 116 -20.53 -12.76 28.34
CA GLY A 116 -21.35 -13.36 27.29
C GLY A 116 -22.59 -12.54 26.93
N THR A 117 -22.52 -11.23 27.12
CA THR A 117 -23.64 -10.29 26.96
C THR A 117 -23.96 -9.99 25.49
N GLY A 118 -23.03 -10.30 24.58
CA GLY A 118 -23.05 -9.91 23.18
C GLY A 118 -22.61 -8.45 22.95
N CYS A 119 -22.19 -7.75 24.00
CA CYS A 119 -21.84 -6.33 23.97
C CYS A 119 -20.46 -6.09 24.59
N VAL A 120 -19.73 -5.10 24.04
CA VAL A 120 -18.47 -4.59 24.61
C VAL A 120 -18.50 -3.07 24.58
N SER A 121 -17.72 -2.42 25.46
CA SER A 121 -17.59 -0.96 25.41
C SER A 121 -16.87 -0.51 24.13
N ILE A 122 -17.04 0.76 23.75
CA ILE A 122 -16.40 1.33 22.56
C ILE A 122 -14.87 1.26 22.67
N GLU A 123 -14.33 1.52 23.85
CA GLU A 123 -12.88 1.47 24.11
C GLU A 123 -12.35 0.05 23.91
N ARG A 124 -13.09 -0.95 24.41
CA ARG A 124 -12.72 -2.35 24.25
C ARG A 124 -12.87 -2.81 22.80
N TRP A 125 -13.91 -2.36 22.12
CA TRP A 125 -14.11 -2.61 20.70
C TRP A 125 -12.94 -2.07 19.86
N ALA A 126 -12.54 -0.82 20.10
CA ALA A 126 -11.42 -0.20 19.38
C ALA A 126 -10.11 -0.95 19.62
N ALA A 127 -9.83 -1.35 20.86
CA ALA A 127 -8.64 -2.13 21.21
C ALA A 127 -8.62 -3.51 20.51
N VAL A 128 -9.75 -4.21 20.46
CA VAL A 128 -9.87 -5.51 19.76
C VAL A 128 -9.65 -5.35 18.26
N MET A 129 -10.28 -4.35 17.65
CA MET A 129 -10.13 -4.06 16.22
C MET A 129 -8.67 -3.73 15.88
N GLN A 130 -8.02 -2.85 16.64
CA GLN A 130 -6.64 -2.45 16.42
C GLN A 130 -5.62 -3.59 16.64
N GLY A 131 -5.90 -4.53 17.54
CA GLY A 131 -5.01 -5.67 17.80
C GLY A 131 -5.20 -6.86 16.86
N THR A 132 -6.26 -6.85 16.04
CA THR A 132 -6.67 -8.03 15.25
C THR A 132 -6.70 -7.80 13.75
N LEU A 133 -7.04 -6.58 13.31
CA LEU A 133 -6.87 -6.13 11.93
C LEU A 133 -5.39 -5.87 11.62
#